data_AF-A0A6N3CRU5-F1
#
_entry.id   AF-A0A6N3CRU5-F1
#
_cell.length_a   1.000
_cell.length_b   1.000
_cell.length_c   1.000
_cell.angle_alpha   90.00
_cell.angle_beta   90.00
_cell.angle_gamma   90.00
#
_symmetry.space_group_name_H-M   'P 1'
#
loop_
_entity.id
_entity.type
_entity.pdbx_description
1 polymer ?
#
loop_
_entity_poly.entity_id
_entity_poly.type
_entity_poly.pdbx_seq_one_letter_code
_entity_poly.pdbx_strand_id
1 'polypeptide(L)'
;MTSTGIDEKFMLEALAEARAAAVVGEVPIGAVVVRAGEIVARAHNRRELDQDPSAHAEFAALCAAAQSLGRWRLFDCTVYVTLEPCCMCAGLMVNARVGRCVYGAADAKAGALGSLYDLNADSRLNHRFNVTAGVLADECRAVLSGYFAGLRGADGITCGSGLELEAHAAHAEALAGVGDFADETVDFGSVQRRPRRVLLAIDSFKGSVSSLQAESAVAGGVRRVWPDAQVSALPLADGGEGTLDAVAACGGEIVTCEVAGPSGKRVAARMLVDGEHESAVIEMAEAAGIGYSPCTESAALAATTYGVGELMLRAVHTGAKTLYIGLGGSATNDGGAGMLQALGARLVDECGCNIAPGLAGLEQVASVDLAPALQALDGARIVVLSDVENPLVGRRGALAVFGGQKGLMTDDVEALGRHDGWMVGYGRLLDTAIAEARAQGLLRAPEGARTFGSVLGVPGAGAAGGLGAALLALGAELRSGVETVLDLIGFDEHVRDVDLVITGEGNMDEQSAAGKAPVGVARRAKRYGKPVVAVVGGRADNLDAVYERGIDLVLPVCRKPMPLNQALDPQDAEANLICAGESTAQAYDLGRI
;
A
#
# COMPACT_ATOMS: atom_id res chain seq x y z
N MET A 1 17.41 29.45 -36.89
CA MET A 1 18.18 29.64 -35.64
C MET A 1 18.07 28.36 -34.83
N THR A 2 19.14 27.91 -34.19
CA THR A 2 19.07 26.82 -33.21
C THR A 2 18.19 27.24 -32.03
N SER A 3 17.59 26.29 -31.30
CA SER A 3 16.80 26.59 -30.10
C SER A 3 17.59 27.44 -29.09
N THR A 4 18.89 27.18 -28.94
CA THR A 4 19.82 27.91 -28.08
C THR A 4 19.95 29.39 -28.46
N GLY A 5 20.09 29.71 -29.75
CA GLY A 5 20.24 31.10 -30.20
C GLY A 5 18.95 31.93 -30.07
N ILE A 6 17.78 31.29 -30.05
CA ILE A 6 16.51 31.95 -29.77
C ILE A 6 16.40 32.27 -28.27
N ASP A 7 16.81 31.32 -27.41
CA ASP A 7 16.73 31.52 -25.97
C ASP A 7 17.70 32.61 -25.48
N GLU A 8 18.92 32.65 -26.01
CA GLU A 8 19.87 33.73 -25.74
C GLU A 8 19.33 35.11 -26.14
N LYS A 9 18.68 35.21 -27.31
CA LYS A 9 18.07 36.45 -27.79
C LYS A 9 17.06 37.00 -26.77
N PHE A 10 16.15 36.17 -26.28
CA PHE A 10 15.13 36.64 -25.34
C PHE A 10 15.66 36.80 -23.90
N MET A 11 16.71 36.06 -23.53
CA MET A 11 17.40 36.30 -22.27
C MET A 11 18.13 37.65 -22.25
N LEU A 12 18.70 38.11 -23.38
CA LEU A 12 19.26 39.46 -23.50
C LEU A 12 18.20 40.55 -23.30
N GLU A 13 16.97 40.30 -23.76
CA GLU A 13 15.83 41.21 -23.54
C GLU A 13 15.41 41.24 -22.06
N ALA A 14 15.42 40.08 -21.37
CA ALA A 14 15.23 40.01 -19.93
C ALA A 14 16.37 40.71 -19.15
N LEU A 15 17.62 40.60 -19.61
CA LEU A 15 18.76 41.32 -19.05
C LEU A 15 18.64 42.84 -19.21
N ALA A 16 18.03 43.32 -20.29
CA ALA A 16 17.74 44.75 -20.45
C ALA A 16 16.74 45.24 -19.39
N GLU A 17 15.69 44.47 -19.12
CA GLU A 17 14.74 44.74 -18.03
C GLU A 17 15.43 44.68 -16.64
N ALA A 18 16.30 43.69 -16.40
CA ALA A 18 17.06 43.61 -15.16
C ALA A 18 17.94 44.86 -14.92
N ARG A 19 18.57 45.38 -15.98
CA ARG A 19 19.32 46.65 -15.91
C ARG A 19 18.40 47.84 -15.64
N ALA A 20 17.18 47.85 -16.18
CA ALA A 20 16.20 48.90 -15.91
C ALA A 20 15.78 48.90 -14.43
N ALA A 21 15.59 47.74 -13.80
CA ALA A 21 15.38 47.62 -12.35
C ALA A 21 16.54 48.24 -11.54
N ALA A 22 17.80 47.89 -11.86
CA ALA A 22 18.95 48.47 -11.16
C ALA A 22 19.00 50.01 -11.22
N VAL A 23 18.58 50.61 -12.34
CA VAL A 23 18.57 52.08 -12.50
C VAL A 23 17.61 52.75 -11.51
N VAL A 24 16.50 52.10 -11.16
CA VAL A 24 15.51 52.61 -10.20
C VAL A 24 15.72 52.08 -8.78
N GLY A 25 16.91 51.52 -8.49
CA GLY A 25 17.27 51.04 -7.16
C GLY A 25 16.74 49.65 -6.81
N GLU A 26 16.10 48.95 -7.75
CA GLU A 26 15.56 47.60 -7.52
C GLU A 26 16.61 46.51 -7.73
N VAL A 27 16.46 45.38 -7.03
CA VAL A 27 17.29 44.19 -7.30
C VAL A 27 17.13 43.81 -8.78
N PRO A 28 18.24 43.68 -9.55
CA PRO A 28 18.17 43.63 -11.01
C PRO A 28 17.73 42.26 -11.51
N ILE A 29 16.42 42.07 -11.53
CA ILE A 29 15.75 40.90 -12.07
C ILE A 29 14.79 41.39 -13.16
N GLY A 30 14.88 40.77 -14.33
CA GLY A 30 14.06 41.11 -15.48
C GLY A 30 13.44 39.86 -16.08
N ALA A 31 12.25 40.02 -16.67
CA ALA A 31 11.53 38.93 -17.30
C ALA A 31 10.80 39.39 -18.57
N VAL A 32 10.72 38.49 -19.56
CA VAL A 32 9.92 38.68 -20.77
C VAL A 32 9.08 37.44 -21.05
N VAL A 33 7.85 37.65 -21.51
CA VAL A 33 6.94 36.57 -21.94
C VAL A 33 6.87 36.59 -23.46
N VAL A 34 7.08 35.43 -24.07
CA VAL A 34 7.16 35.26 -25.52
C VAL A 34 6.11 34.28 -25.99
N ARG A 35 5.42 34.60 -27.09
CA ARG A 35 4.48 33.72 -27.78
C ARG A 35 4.80 33.73 -29.27
N ALA A 36 4.93 32.55 -29.88
CA ALA A 36 5.23 32.41 -31.31
C ALA A 36 6.45 33.22 -31.80
N GLY A 37 7.46 33.42 -30.94
CA GLY A 37 8.67 34.18 -31.26
C GLY A 37 8.54 35.71 -31.11
N GLU A 38 7.41 36.20 -30.58
CA GLU A 38 7.18 37.62 -30.31
C GLU A 38 7.02 37.87 -28.82
N ILE A 39 7.56 38.99 -28.32
CA ILE A 39 7.43 39.39 -26.93
C ILE A 39 6.04 40.00 -26.72
N VAL A 40 5.24 39.37 -25.86
CA VAL A 40 3.89 39.83 -25.51
C VAL A 40 3.86 40.71 -24.26
N ALA A 41 4.87 40.57 -23.39
CA ALA A 41 5.04 41.37 -22.18
C ALA A 41 6.50 41.40 -21.72
N ARG A 42 6.86 42.48 -21.03
CA ARG A 42 8.15 42.72 -20.39
C ARG A 42 7.90 43.29 -19.01
N ALA A 43 8.71 42.92 -18.03
CA ALA A 43 8.72 43.56 -16.73
C ALA A 43 10.07 43.35 -16.04
N HIS A 44 10.27 44.14 -14.99
CA HIS A 44 11.39 44.03 -14.08
C HIS A 44 10.89 44.12 -12.64
N ASN A 45 11.74 43.75 -11.70
CA ASN A 45 11.42 43.81 -10.28
C ASN A 45 11.09 45.24 -9.83
N ARG A 46 10.03 45.39 -9.03
CA ARG A 46 9.49 46.66 -8.51
C ARG A 46 9.01 46.54 -7.05
N ARG A 47 9.47 45.53 -6.32
CA ARG A 47 8.99 45.21 -4.97
C ARG A 47 9.12 46.39 -4.00
N GLU A 48 10.26 47.07 -4.01
CA GLU A 48 10.52 48.20 -3.12
C GLU A 48 9.83 49.48 -3.61
N LEU A 49 9.83 49.74 -4.91
CA LEU A 49 9.20 50.91 -5.52
C LEU A 49 7.69 50.92 -5.30
N ASP A 50 7.04 49.78 -5.50
CA ASP A 50 5.59 49.66 -5.40
C ASP A 50 5.12 49.27 -3.99
N GLN A 51 6.05 48.92 -3.08
CA GLN A 51 5.74 48.37 -1.76
C GLN A 51 4.78 47.17 -1.85
N ASP A 52 4.96 46.36 -2.89
CA ASP A 52 4.11 45.22 -3.22
C ASP A 52 4.95 43.93 -3.20
N PRO A 53 4.71 43.00 -2.25
CA PRO A 53 5.47 41.76 -2.15
C PRO A 53 5.33 40.85 -3.39
N SER A 54 4.35 41.11 -4.26
CA SER A 54 4.12 40.37 -5.49
C SER A 54 4.79 40.97 -6.73
N ALA A 55 5.35 42.19 -6.64
CA ALA A 55 5.91 42.94 -7.78
C ALA A 55 7.28 42.44 -8.27
N HIS A 56 7.41 41.13 -8.42
CA HIS A 56 8.53 40.45 -9.06
C HIS A 56 8.41 40.52 -10.59
N ALA A 57 9.54 40.47 -11.29
CA ALA A 57 9.59 40.60 -12.75
C ALA A 57 8.70 39.55 -13.45
N GLU A 58 8.78 38.29 -13.04
CA GLU A 58 8.02 37.19 -13.65
C GLU A 58 6.53 37.36 -13.41
N PHE A 59 6.16 37.76 -12.18
CA PHE A 59 4.77 37.94 -11.78
C PHE A 59 4.11 39.06 -12.60
N ALA A 60 4.78 40.22 -12.67
CA ALA A 60 4.32 41.36 -13.45
C ALA A 60 4.25 41.04 -14.95
N ALA A 61 5.27 40.39 -15.51
CA ALA A 61 5.29 40.03 -16.94
C ALA A 61 4.18 39.04 -17.31
N LEU A 62 3.89 38.05 -16.46
CA LEU A 62 2.80 37.09 -16.68
C LEU A 62 1.43 37.75 -16.58
N CYS A 63 1.19 38.61 -15.59
CA CYS A 63 -0.04 39.38 -15.47
C CYS A 63 -0.27 40.28 -16.68
N ALA A 64 0.76 40.99 -17.13
CA ALA A 64 0.71 41.83 -18.33
C ALA A 64 0.46 41.00 -19.60
N ALA A 65 1.09 39.82 -19.73
CA ALA A 65 0.84 38.91 -20.85
C ALA A 65 -0.60 38.39 -20.87
N ALA A 66 -1.15 38.02 -19.72
CA ALA A 66 -2.53 37.55 -19.59
C ALA A 66 -3.54 38.64 -19.99
N GLN A 67 -3.30 39.88 -19.55
CA GLN A 67 -4.12 41.04 -19.93
C GLN A 67 -4.02 41.33 -21.44
N SER A 68 -2.79 41.38 -21.98
CA SER A 68 -2.52 41.61 -23.42
C SER A 68 -3.19 40.57 -24.32
N LEU A 69 -3.19 39.30 -23.90
CA LEU A 69 -3.78 38.19 -24.64
C LEU A 69 -5.28 37.97 -24.34
N GLY A 70 -5.87 38.69 -23.38
CA GLY A 70 -7.26 38.55 -22.97
C GLY A 70 -7.60 37.18 -22.35
N ARG A 71 -6.61 36.47 -21.79
CA ARG A 71 -6.79 35.14 -21.18
C ARG A 71 -5.72 34.85 -20.14
N TRP A 72 -6.08 34.12 -19.08
CA TRP A 72 -5.15 33.73 -18.03
C TRP A 72 -4.31 32.49 -18.35
N ARG A 73 -4.74 31.65 -19.31
CA ARG A 73 -4.01 30.44 -19.72
C ARG A 73 -2.96 30.78 -20.78
N LEU A 74 -1.70 30.57 -20.44
CA LEU A 74 -0.50 30.93 -21.21
C LEU A 74 0.31 29.70 -21.67
N PHE A 75 -0.37 28.60 -22.00
CA PHE A 75 0.23 27.29 -22.33
C PHE A 75 1.10 27.27 -23.59
N ASP A 76 0.94 28.26 -24.45
CA ASP A 76 1.74 28.48 -25.66
C ASP A 76 2.76 29.61 -25.50
N CYS A 77 3.01 30.06 -24.26
CA CYS A 77 4.01 31.07 -23.94
C CYS A 77 5.26 30.47 -23.27
N THR A 78 6.39 31.12 -23.54
CA THR A 78 7.67 30.91 -22.85
C THR A 78 8.01 32.13 -22.00
N VAL A 79 8.35 31.92 -20.73
CA VAL A 79 8.85 32.98 -19.84
C VAL A 79 10.37 32.92 -19.83
N TYR A 80 11.04 34.04 -20.09
CA TYR A 80 12.48 34.20 -19.93
C TYR A 80 12.75 35.11 -18.74
N VAL A 81 13.61 34.71 -17.81
CA VAL A 81 13.91 35.46 -16.58
C VAL A 81 15.39 35.37 -16.21
N THR A 82 15.97 36.45 -15.71
CA THR A 82 17.42 36.50 -15.42
C THR A 82 17.84 35.69 -14.20
N LEU A 83 16.95 35.47 -13.23
CA LEU A 83 17.18 34.68 -12.02
C LEU A 83 16.14 33.56 -11.93
N GLU A 84 16.51 32.44 -11.32
CA GLU A 84 15.60 31.33 -11.07
C GLU A 84 14.35 31.79 -10.28
N PRO A 85 13.13 31.49 -10.77
CA PRO A 85 11.89 31.88 -10.10
C PRO A 85 11.75 31.34 -8.69
N CYS A 86 11.26 32.18 -7.78
CA CYS A 86 10.89 31.78 -6.42
C CYS A 86 9.54 31.02 -6.37
N CYS A 87 9.18 30.46 -5.21
CA CYS A 87 7.91 29.73 -5.01
C CYS A 87 6.67 30.49 -5.49
N MET A 88 6.61 31.81 -5.28
CA MET A 88 5.49 32.65 -5.72
C MET A 88 5.40 32.71 -7.24
N CYS A 89 6.52 32.99 -7.92
CA CYS A 89 6.56 33.17 -9.36
C CYS A 89 6.38 31.83 -10.10
N ALA A 90 7.02 30.76 -9.63
CA ALA A 90 6.80 29.40 -10.12
C ALA A 90 5.35 28.95 -9.89
N GLY A 91 4.77 29.23 -8.72
CA GLY A 91 3.36 28.98 -8.44
C GLY A 91 2.41 29.72 -9.37
N LEU A 92 2.72 30.98 -9.72
CA LEU A 92 1.96 31.70 -10.75
C LEU A 92 2.10 31.04 -12.12
N MET A 93 3.29 30.57 -12.51
CA MET A 93 3.49 29.85 -13.79
C MET A 93 2.63 28.58 -13.88
N VAL A 94 2.51 27.82 -12.78
CA VAL A 94 1.59 26.67 -12.67
C VAL A 94 0.15 27.12 -12.88
N ASN A 95 -0.30 28.15 -12.15
CA ASN A 95 -1.67 28.67 -12.24
C ASN A 95 -1.99 29.29 -13.60
N ALA A 96 -1.05 29.99 -14.22
CA ALA A 96 -1.18 30.54 -15.58
C ALA A 96 -1.04 29.46 -16.66
N ARG A 97 -0.70 28.22 -16.29
CA ARG A 97 -0.45 27.10 -17.20
C ARG A 97 0.60 27.41 -18.26
N VAL A 98 1.71 28.04 -17.89
CA VAL A 98 2.79 28.40 -18.82
C VAL A 98 3.32 27.17 -19.56
N GLY A 99 3.71 27.29 -20.83
CA GLY A 99 4.28 26.17 -21.59
C GLY A 99 5.73 25.86 -21.22
N ARG A 100 6.55 26.91 -21.03
CA ARG A 100 7.99 26.79 -20.74
C ARG A 100 8.51 27.98 -19.93
N CYS A 101 9.48 27.73 -19.05
CA CYS A 101 10.30 28.75 -18.41
C CYS A 101 11.78 28.55 -18.81
N VAL A 102 12.49 29.64 -19.05
CA VAL A 102 13.91 29.68 -19.32
C VAL A 102 14.53 30.69 -18.35
N TYR A 103 15.51 30.27 -17.56
CA TYR A 103 16.16 31.17 -16.61
C TYR A 103 17.68 31.20 -16.77
N GLY A 104 18.28 32.32 -16.36
CA GLY A 104 19.72 32.54 -16.40
C GLY A 104 20.45 31.98 -15.20
N ALA A 105 20.60 32.78 -14.14
CA ALA A 105 21.30 32.36 -12.93
C ALA A 105 20.40 31.51 -12.01
N ALA A 106 20.96 30.47 -11.39
CA ALA A 106 20.28 29.68 -10.35
C ALA A 106 20.23 30.44 -9.01
N ASP A 107 19.22 30.16 -8.18
CA ASP A 107 19.04 30.76 -6.86
C ASP A 107 19.02 29.68 -5.76
N ALA A 108 20.15 29.52 -5.07
CA ALA A 108 20.31 28.53 -4.00
C ALA A 108 19.50 28.82 -2.73
N LYS A 109 18.89 30.00 -2.58
CA LYS A 109 18.15 30.43 -1.38
C LYS A 109 16.65 30.47 -1.58
N ALA A 110 16.18 30.70 -2.80
CA ALA A 110 14.75 30.83 -3.08
C ALA A 110 14.28 30.10 -4.35
N GLY A 111 15.20 29.57 -5.15
CA GLY A 111 14.91 28.97 -6.45
C GLY A 111 13.98 27.76 -6.35
N ALA A 112 12.86 27.80 -7.07
CA ALA A 112 11.80 26.81 -6.98
C ALA A 112 11.61 25.97 -8.25
N LEU A 113 12.56 26.05 -9.18
CA LEU A 113 12.56 25.33 -10.48
C LEU A 113 13.83 24.48 -10.67
N GLY A 114 14.43 24.01 -9.58
CA GLY A 114 15.59 23.12 -9.58
C GLY A 114 16.54 23.27 -8.38
N SER A 115 16.58 24.43 -7.71
CA SER A 115 17.53 24.65 -6.59
C SER A 115 17.02 24.11 -5.25
N LEU A 116 15.86 24.59 -4.77
CA LEU A 116 15.24 24.15 -3.52
C LEU A 116 13.94 23.37 -3.72
N TYR A 117 13.28 23.56 -4.86
CA TYR A 117 12.03 22.90 -5.21
C TYR A 117 11.99 22.63 -6.71
N ASP A 118 11.14 21.69 -7.12
CA ASP A 118 10.83 21.38 -8.52
C ASP A 118 9.33 21.61 -8.82
N LEU A 119 8.83 22.83 -8.59
CA LEU A 119 7.40 23.13 -8.73
C LEU A 119 6.89 22.94 -10.18
N ASN A 120 7.75 23.02 -11.18
CA ASN A 120 7.39 22.75 -12.58
C ASN A 120 7.10 21.26 -12.86
N ALA A 121 7.67 20.35 -12.07
CA ALA A 121 7.61 18.91 -12.28
C ALA A 121 6.77 18.17 -11.22
N ASP A 122 6.38 18.86 -10.12
CA ASP A 122 5.59 18.27 -9.03
C ASP A 122 4.30 17.63 -9.55
N SER A 123 4.20 16.31 -9.35
CA SER A 123 3.08 15.52 -9.85
C SER A 123 1.76 15.79 -9.15
N ARG A 124 1.78 16.45 -7.99
CA ARG A 124 0.61 16.80 -7.18
C ARG A 124 -0.06 18.07 -7.69
N LEU A 125 0.64 18.89 -8.49
CA LEU A 125 0.11 20.13 -9.05
C LEU A 125 -0.66 19.85 -10.36
N ASN A 126 -1.62 20.72 -10.67
CA ASN A 126 -2.56 20.54 -11.79
C ASN A 126 -1.99 20.90 -13.18
N HIS A 127 -0.74 21.36 -13.25
CA HIS A 127 -0.05 21.72 -14.48
C HIS A 127 1.46 21.54 -14.29
N ARG A 128 2.14 21.08 -15.35
CA ARG A 128 3.60 20.94 -15.43
C ARG A 128 4.11 21.66 -16.66
N PHE A 129 5.33 22.16 -16.59
CA PHE A 129 5.93 22.91 -17.69
C PHE A 129 7.42 22.68 -17.81
N ASN A 130 7.95 22.93 -19.00
CA ASN A 130 9.35 22.69 -19.28
C ASN A 130 10.23 23.80 -18.72
N VAL A 131 11.39 23.43 -18.18
CA VAL A 131 12.38 24.38 -17.66
C VAL A 131 13.67 24.24 -18.46
N THR A 132 14.30 25.37 -18.78
CA THR A 132 15.66 25.42 -19.33
C THR A 132 16.48 26.37 -18.48
N ALA A 133 17.43 25.81 -17.74
CA ALA A 133 18.31 26.54 -16.84
C ALA A 133 19.58 27.00 -17.56
N GLY A 134 20.19 28.08 -17.07
CA GLY A 134 21.57 28.42 -17.36
C GLY A 134 21.81 29.24 -18.64
N VAL A 135 20.78 29.81 -19.26
CA VAL A 135 20.95 30.62 -20.48
C VAL A 135 21.55 31.97 -20.10
N LEU A 136 22.76 32.28 -20.58
CA LEU A 136 23.52 33.49 -20.18
C LEU A 136 23.69 33.61 -18.66
N ALA A 137 23.92 32.47 -17.99
CA ALA A 137 23.98 32.40 -16.53
C ALA A 137 25.04 33.32 -15.92
N ASP A 138 26.20 33.45 -16.57
CA ASP A 138 27.31 34.26 -16.08
C ASP A 138 27.01 35.75 -16.20
N GLU A 139 26.38 36.18 -17.29
CA GLU A 139 25.92 37.56 -17.50
C GLU A 139 24.82 37.93 -16.49
N CYS A 140 23.84 37.04 -16.30
CA CYS A 140 22.80 37.22 -15.29
C CYS A 140 23.36 37.32 -13.87
N ARG A 141 24.29 36.42 -13.51
CA ARG A 141 24.96 36.45 -12.21
C ARG A 141 25.81 37.70 -12.04
N ALA A 142 26.49 38.16 -13.09
CA ALA A 142 27.33 39.35 -13.05
C ALA A 142 26.51 40.62 -12.77
N VAL A 143 25.32 40.75 -13.37
CA VAL A 143 24.41 41.88 -13.10
C VAL A 143 23.97 41.90 -11.64
N LEU A 144 23.55 40.76 -11.10
CA LEU A 144 23.15 40.64 -9.69
C LEU A 144 24.31 40.91 -8.72
N SER A 145 25.47 40.29 -8.97
CA SER A 145 26.66 40.43 -8.11
C SER A 145 27.21 41.86 -8.13
N GLY A 146 27.21 42.51 -9.30
CA GLY A 146 27.66 43.88 -9.46
C GLY A 146 26.80 44.88 -8.68
N TYR A 147 25.48 44.70 -8.67
CA TYR A 147 24.55 45.53 -7.90
C TYR A 147 24.83 45.43 -6.39
N PHE A 148 24.93 44.21 -5.84
CA PHE A 148 25.23 44.03 -4.41
C PHE A 148 26.66 44.45 -4.03
N ALA A 149 27.64 44.32 -4.93
CA ALA A 149 28.98 44.85 -4.70
C ALA A 149 28.98 46.39 -4.65
N GLY A 150 28.17 47.05 -5.50
CA GLY A 150 27.98 48.49 -5.48
C GLY A 150 27.36 48.98 -4.17
N LEU A 151 26.33 48.28 -3.66
CA LEU A 151 25.72 48.58 -2.36
C LEU A 151 26.72 48.48 -1.20
N ARG A 152 27.52 47.39 -1.14
CA ARG A 152 28.56 47.22 -0.10
C ARG A 152 29.72 48.21 -0.22
N GLY A 153 29.98 48.77 -1.41
CA GLY A 153 31.04 49.75 -1.64
C GLY A 153 30.63 51.20 -1.37
N ALA A 154 29.32 51.49 -1.36
CA ALA A 154 28.77 52.83 -1.14
C ALA A 154 28.84 53.28 0.33
N ASP A 155 29.06 52.37 1.27
CA ASP A 155 29.27 52.67 2.70
C ASP A 155 30.59 53.43 3.00
N GLY A 156 31.39 53.75 1.97
CA GLY A 156 32.72 54.36 2.11
C GLY A 156 32.91 55.77 1.53
N ILE A 157 31.98 56.35 0.77
CA ILE A 157 32.19 57.67 0.14
C ILE A 157 30.92 58.53 0.14
N THR A 158 31.02 59.69 0.79
CA THR A 158 29.98 60.73 0.88
C THR A 158 29.73 61.44 -0.45
N CYS A 159 28.51 61.31 -1.00
CA CYS A 159 27.96 62.24 -1.99
C CYS A 159 26.42 62.11 -2.10
N GLY A 160 25.69 62.92 -1.34
CA GLY A 160 24.60 63.75 -1.91
C GLY A 160 23.24 63.16 -2.31
N SER A 161 22.63 62.22 -1.57
CA SER A 161 21.16 62.03 -1.52
C SER A 161 20.77 61.14 -0.32
N GLY A 162 20.83 61.72 0.88
CA GLY A 162 20.88 61.01 2.16
C GLY A 162 19.54 60.59 2.78
N LEU A 163 18.61 60.00 2.04
CA LEU A 163 17.39 59.39 2.62
C LEU A 163 16.98 58.03 2.03
N GLU A 164 17.68 57.50 1.02
CA GLU A 164 17.31 56.24 0.34
C GLU A 164 18.34 55.11 0.50
N LEU A 165 19.52 55.35 1.07
CA LEU A 165 20.59 54.35 1.19
C LEU A 165 20.45 53.42 2.42
N GLU A 166 19.84 53.89 3.51
CA GLU A 166 19.64 53.07 4.73
C GLU A 166 18.64 51.93 4.50
N ALA A 167 17.60 52.14 3.69
CA ALA A 167 16.64 51.08 3.32
C ALA A 167 17.29 49.97 2.47
N HIS A 168 18.27 50.31 1.64
CA HIS A 168 18.96 49.36 0.77
C HIS A 168 20.02 48.53 1.52
N ALA A 169 20.71 49.10 2.52
CA ALA A 169 21.60 48.35 3.41
C ALA A 169 20.82 47.33 4.25
N ALA A 170 19.67 47.74 4.79
CA ALA A 170 18.75 46.85 5.51
C ALA A 170 18.23 45.70 4.64
N HIS A 171 18.08 45.90 3.32
CA HIS A 171 17.63 44.85 2.39
C HIS A 171 18.74 43.83 2.06
N ALA A 172 19.98 44.30 1.85
CA ALA A 172 21.13 43.42 1.66
C ALA A 172 21.45 42.63 2.94
N GLU A 173 21.24 43.24 4.11
CA GLU A 173 21.26 42.56 5.41
C GLU A 173 20.08 41.61 5.59
N ALA A 174 18.85 41.95 5.17
CA ALA A 174 17.71 41.02 5.22
C ALA A 174 17.91 39.77 4.34
N LEU A 175 18.66 39.90 3.23
CA LEU A 175 19.11 38.77 2.41
C LEU A 175 20.34 38.03 2.99
N ALA A 176 21.10 38.67 3.88
CA ALA A 176 22.34 38.15 4.48
C ALA A 176 22.19 37.65 5.93
N GLY A 177 21.12 38.02 6.64
CA GLY A 177 20.91 37.78 8.06
C GLY A 177 19.42 37.84 8.41
N VAL A 178 18.83 36.66 8.69
CA VAL A 178 17.47 36.53 9.24
C VAL A 178 17.49 36.83 10.74
N GLY A 179 17.98 38.00 11.13
CA GLY A 179 18.10 38.29 12.55
C GLY A 179 18.47 39.73 12.85
N ASP A 180 17.55 40.67 12.61
CA ASP A 180 17.42 41.83 13.53
C ASP A 180 16.12 42.65 13.39
N PHE A 181 14.98 42.02 13.07
CA PHE A 181 13.67 42.65 13.26
C PHE A 181 12.99 42.10 14.51
N ALA A 182 13.67 42.14 15.66
CA ALA A 182 13.18 41.51 16.89
C ALA A 182 12.22 42.39 17.72
N ASP A 183 12.11 43.70 17.44
CA ASP A 183 11.46 44.63 18.39
C ASP A 183 9.98 44.96 18.09
N GLU A 184 9.42 44.48 16.96
CA GLU A 184 7.98 44.64 16.64
C GLU A 184 7.31 43.39 16.02
N THR A 185 8.02 42.27 15.90
CA THR A 185 7.40 41.05 15.38
C THR A 185 6.50 40.41 16.43
N VAL A 186 5.21 40.34 16.13
CA VAL A 186 4.27 39.47 16.85
C VAL A 186 4.81 38.05 16.78
N ASP A 187 5.25 37.49 17.90
CA ASP A 187 5.64 36.09 17.99
C ASP A 187 4.38 35.22 17.84
N PHE A 188 4.19 34.68 16.64
CA PHE A 188 3.11 33.73 16.33
C PHE A 188 3.39 32.31 16.88
N GLY A 189 4.43 32.16 17.72
CA GLY A 189 4.91 30.89 18.23
C GLY A 189 5.75 30.13 17.20
N SER A 190 6.15 28.93 17.57
CA SER A 190 6.83 28.03 16.64
C SER A 190 5.93 27.67 15.46
N VAL A 191 6.53 27.52 14.28
CA VAL A 191 5.85 27.06 13.07
C VAL A 191 5.09 25.77 13.38
N GLN A 192 3.76 25.84 13.33
CA GLN A 192 2.91 24.68 13.54
C GLN A 192 2.84 23.84 12.26
N ARG A 193 3.16 22.56 12.35
CA ARG A 193 2.86 21.58 11.29
C ARG A 193 1.59 20.86 11.65
N ARG A 194 0.78 20.49 10.66
CA ARG A 194 -0.33 19.56 10.91
C ARG A 194 0.27 18.22 11.36
N PRO A 195 -0.32 17.55 12.37
CA PRO A 195 0.08 16.21 12.76
C PRO A 195 0.06 15.25 11.57
N ARG A 196 1.10 14.42 11.45
CA ARG A 196 1.13 13.36 10.44
C ARG A 196 0.13 12.27 10.80
N ARG A 197 -0.66 11.83 9.83
CA ARG A 197 -1.60 10.72 9.98
C ARG A 197 -1.02 9.46 9.32
N VAL A 198 -0.83 8.40 10.10
CA VAL A 198 -0.24 7.15 9.64
C VAL A 198 -1.20 6.01 9.90
N LEU A 199 -1.52 5.25 8.85
CA LEU A 199 -2.26 4.00 8.97
C LEU A 199 -1.29 2.82 8.95
N LEU A 200 -1.32 1.99 9.96
CA LEU A 200 -0.62 0.72 10.00
C LEU A 200 -1.60 -0.40 9.63
N ALA A 201 -1.19 -1.27 8.70
CA ALA A 201 -1.90 -2.49 8.34
C ALA A 201 -0.86 -3.56 8.04
N ILE A 202 -0.31 -4.17 9.09
CA ILE A 202 0.87 -5.04 9.02
C ILE A 202 0.43 -6.49 9.28
N ASP A 203 0.82 -7.42 8.42
CA ASP A 203 0.62 -8.84 8.65
C ASP A 203 1.65 -9.38 9.65
N SER A 204 1.33 -10.53 10.24
CA SER A 204 2.18 -11.22 11.20
C SER A 204 3.56 -11.56 10.62
N PHE A 205 4.56 -11.53 11.49
CA PHE A 205 5.90 -12.01 11.17
C PHE A 205 5.96 -13.47 11.62
N LYS A 206 5.57 -14.38 10.73
CA LYS A 206 5.39 -15.81 11.01
C LYS A 206 6.56 -16.39 11.81
N GLY A 207 6.24 -17.00 12.95
CA GLY A 207 7.22 -17.57 13.88
C GLY A 207 7.94 -16.57 14.78
N SER A 208 7.50 -15.30 14.83
CA SER A 208 8.10 -14.24 15.64
C SER A 208 7.06 -13.37 16.36
N VAL A 209 6.50 -12.35 15.71
CA VAL A 209 5.58 -11.39 16.33
C VAL A 209 4.23 -11.34 15.60
N SER A 210 3.16 -11.11 16.37
CA SER A 210 1.81 -10.90 15.83
C SER A 210 1.67 -9.55 15.11
N SER A 211 0.62 -9.40 14.29
CA SER A 211 0.27 -8.13 13.62
C SER A 211 0.18 -6.98 14.62
N LEU A 212 -0.50 -7.18 15.75
CA LEU A 212 -0.66 -6.17 16.81
C LEU A 212 0.68 -5.74 17.43
N GLN A 213 1.57 -6.69 17.70
CA GLN A 213 2.91 -6.38 18.23
C GLN A 213 3.74 -5.60 17.22
N ALA A 214 3.69 -5.99 15.95
CA ALA A 214 4.42 -5.31 14.88
C ALA A 214 3.93 -3.88 14.70
N GLU A 215 2.61 -3.66 14.69
CA GLU A 215 2.00 -2.33 14.60
C GLU A 215 2.37 -1.46 15.79
N SER A 216 2.32 -1.99 17.01
CA SER A 216 2.72 -1.26 18.21
C SER A 216 4.18 -0.83 18.18
N ALA A 217 5.07 -1.74 17.76
CA ALA A 217 6.51 -1.48 17.62
C ALA A 217 6.78 -0.40 16.56
N VAL A 218 6.22 -0.53 15.36
CA VAL A 218 6.36 0.45 14.28
C VAL A 218 5.79 1.80 14.68
N ALA A 219 4.62 1.84 15.34
CA ALA A 219 4.03 3.08 15.85
C ALA A 219 4.95 3.78 16.86
N GLY A 220 5.62 3.01 17.73
CA GLY A 220 6.63 3.53 18.65
C GLY A 220 7.81 4.18 17.92
N GLY A 221 8.27 3.56 16.83
CA GLY A 221 9.30 4.11 15.95
C GLY A 221 8.90 5.41 15.26
N VAL A 222 7.72 5.42 14.63
CA VAL A 222 7.17 6.61 13.96
C VAL A 222 7.10 7.80 14.93
N ARG A 223 6.64 7.57 16.17
CA ARG A 223 6.51 8.65 17.17
C ARG A 223 7.84 9.19 17.70
N ARG A 224 8.96 8.49 17.50
CA ARG A 224 10.29 9.04 17.83
C ARG A 224 10.72 10.13 16.84
N VAL A 225 10.21 10.10 15.62
CA VAL A 225 10.47 11.11 14.58
C VAL A 225 9.38 12.16 14.53
N TRP A 226 8.12 11.74 14.67
CA TRP A 226 6.94 12.62 14.71
C TRP A 226 6.19 12.44 16.04
N PRO A 227 6.59 13.17 17.11
CA PRO A 227 5.99 13.03 18.43
C PRO A 227 4.47 13.30 18.47
N ASP A 228 3.97 14.10 17.54
CA ASP A 228 2.57 14.47 17.39
C ASP A 228 1.79 13.56 16.41
N ALA A 229 2.42 12.53 15.83
CA ALA A 229 1.78 11.67 14.84
C ALA A 229 0.52 10.97 15.36
N GLN A 230 -0.54 11.07 14.56
CA GLN A 230 -1.78 10.34 14.72
C GLN A 230 -1.63 8.99 14.01
N VAL A 231 -1.34 7.95 14.79
CA VAL A 231 -1.14 6.58 14.27
C VAL A 231 -2.38 5.75 14.58
N SER A 232 -3.05 5.24 13.55
CA SER A 232 -4.08 4.21 13.65
C SER A 232 -3.54 2.88 13.14
N ALA A 233 -4.02 1.78 13.72
CA ALA A 233 -3.60 0.43 13.37
C ALA A 233 -4.83 -0.41 13.04
N LEU A 234 -4.73 -1.19 11.97
CA LEU A 234 -5.73 -2.14 11.49
C LEU A 234 -5.04 -3.49 11.32
N PRO A 235 -5.11 -4.37 12.33
CA PRO A 235 -4.46 -5.66 12.26
C PRO A 235 -4.87 -6.38 10.97
N LEU A 236 -3.89 -6.93 10.26
CA LEU A 236 -4.09 -7.51 8.95
C LEU A 236 -3.79 -9.01 8.96
N ALA A 237 -4.48 -9.72 8.07
CA ALA A 237 -4.22 -11.12 7.72
C ALA A 237 -4.61 -11.36 6.25
N ASP A 238 -4.16 -12.49 5.69
CA ASP A 238 -4.38 -12.91 4.30
C ASP A 238 -5.46 -14.01 4.17
N GLY A 239 -6.32 -14.20 5.17
CA GLY A 239 -7.26 -15.32 5.23
C GLY A 239 -6.66 -16.59 5.85
N GLY A 240 -5.40 -16.54 6.29
CA GLY A 240 -4.78 -17.53 7.15
C GLY A 240 -4.95 -17.25 8.65
N GLU A 241 -3.94 -17.66 9.42
CA GLU A 241 -3.84 -17.42 10.86
C GLU A 241 -3.88 -15.92 11.19
N GLY A 242 -4.70 -15.54 12.18
CA GLY A 242 -4.82 -14.16 12.65
C GLY A 242 -5.92 -13.34 11.96
N THR A 243 -6.63 -13.92 10.98
CA THR A 243 -7.82 -13.32 10.35
C THR A 243 -8.94 -13.06 11.35
N LEU A 244 -9.16 -13.98 12.27
CA LEU A 244 -10.15 -13.88 13.33
C LEU A 244 -9.84 -12.71 14.25
N ASP A 245 -8.58 -12.59 14.69
CA ASP A 245 -8.13 -11.50 15.57
C ASP A 245 -8.16 -10.14 14.83
N ALA A 246 -7.87 -10.12 13.52
CA ALA A 246 -7.98 -8.93 12.68
C ALA A 246 -9.42 -8.41 12.56
N VAL A 247 -10.37 -9.30 12.31
CA VAL A 247 -11.80 -8.92 12.22
C VAL A 247 -12.34 -8.52 13.61
N ALA A 248 -11.93 -9.24 14.66
CA ALA A 248 -12.34 -8.95 16.04
C ALA A 248 -11.95 -7.53 16.51
N ALA A 249 -10.85 -6.99 15.98
CA ALA A 249 -10.42 -5.62 16.28
C ALA A 249 -11.40 -4.56 15.77
N CYS A 250 -12.25 -4.90 14.79
CA CYS A 250 -13.23 -4.00 14.18
C CYS A 250 -14.67 -4.26 14.64
N GLY A 251 -14.97 -5.44 15.19
CA GLY A 251 -16.30 -5.81 15.67
C GLY A 251 -16.47 -7.32 15.84
N GLY A 252 -17.66 -7.73 16.30
CA GLY A 252 -17.97 -9.13 16.58
C GLY A 252 -17.42 -9.64 17.92
N GLU A 253 -17.79 -10.87 18.27
CA GLU A 253 -17.40 -11.54 19.51
C GLU A 253 -16.65 -12.84 19.20
N ILE A 254 -15.48 -13.02 19.82
CA ILE A 254 -14.75 -14.29 19.76
C ILE A 254 -15.39 -15.27 20.75
N VAL A 255 -15.86 -16.40 20.22
CA VAL A 255 -16.44 -17.49 20.99
C VAL A 255 -15.52 -18.69 20.92
N THR A 256 -15.16 -19.24 22.09
CA THR A 256 -14.41 -20.49 22.20
C THR A 256 -15.35 -21.67 22.34
N CYS A 257 -15.08 -22.75 21.62
CA CYS A 257 -15.87 -23.96 21.66
C CYS A 257 -15.03 -25.23 21.57
N GLU A 258 -15.48 -26.26 22.28
CA GLU A 258 -14.92 -27.60 22.11
C GLU A 258 -15.39 -28.18 20.77
N VAL A 259 -14.46 -28.65 19.95
CA VAL A 259 -14.68 -29.36 18.67
C VAL A 259 -13.69 -30.51 18.50
N ALA A 260 -13.88 -31.38 17.51
CA ALA A 260 -12.96 -32.44 17.17
C ALA A 260 -11.70 -31.88 16.49
N GLY A 261 -10.55 -32.08 17.11
CA GLY A 261 -9.24 -31.83 16.53
C GLY A 261 -8.91 -32.79 15.37
N PRO A 262 -7.77 -32.60 14.68
CA PRO A 262 -7.45 -33.39 13.49
C PRO A 262 -7.23 -34.88 13.80
N SER A 263 -6.89 -35.24 15.04
CA SER A 263 -6.77 -36.64 15.47
C SER A 263 -8.06 -37.21 16.09
N GLY A 264 -9.18 -36.49 16.00
CA GLY A 264 -10.47 -36.85 16.61
C GLY A 264 -10.60 -36.56 18.12
N LYS A 265 -9.54 -36.11 18.79
CA LYS A 265 -9.58 -35.67 20.20
C LYS A 265 -10.23 -34.29 20.30
N ARG A 266 -10.90 -33.97 21.41
CA ARG A 266 -11.50 -32.63 21.59
C ARG A 266 -10.42 -31.56 21.78
N VAL A 267 -10.62 -30.42 21.14
CA VAL A 267 -9.78 -29.22 21.23
C VAL A 267 -10.67 -27.99 21.42
N ALA A 268 -10.17 -27.00 22.14
CA ALA A 268 -10.80 -25.69 22.23
C ALA A 268 -10.43 -24.87 20.98
N ALA A 269 -11.42 -24.59 20.14
CA ALA A 269 -11.28 -23.81 18.91
C ALA A 269 -12.05 -22.49 19.04
N ARG A 270 -11.48 -21.40 18.50
CA ARG A 270 -12.13 -20.09 18.45
C ARG A 270 -12.86 -19.90 17.11
N MET A 271 -13.96 -19.16 17.14
CA MET A 271 -14.60 -18.57 15.96
C MET A 271 -15.10 -17.17 16.32
N LEU A 272 -15.21 -16.27 15.34
CA LEU A 272 -15.84 -14.97 15.54
C LEU A 272 -17.28 -15.02 15.08
N VAL A 273 -18.18 -14.47 15.90
CA VAL A 273 -19.59 -14.30 15.58
C VAL A 273 -19.90 -12.81 15.54
N ASP A 274 -20.49 -12.37 14.44
CA ASP A 274 -20.92 -11.00 14.23
C ASP A 274 -22.44 -10.98 14.07
N GLY A 275 -23.13 -10.65 15.17
CA GLY A 275 -24.58 -10.53 15.19
C GLY A 275 -25.12 -9.32 14.44
N GLU A 276 -24.33 -8.26 14.24
CA GLU A 276 -24.78 -7.06 13.52
C GLU A 276 -24.86 -7.33 12.02
N HIS A 277 -23.88 -8.06 11.47
CA HIS A 277 -23.82 -8.41 10.05
C HIS A 277 -24.36 -9.82 9.75
N GLU A 278 -24.92 -10.51 10.75
CA GLU A 278 -25.37 -11.91 10.66
C GLU A 278 -24.29 -12.81 10.02
N SER A 279 -23.04 -12.68 10.47
CA SER A 279 -21.90 -13.38 9.87
C SER A 279 -21.01 -14.06 10.90
N ALA A 280 -20.16 -14.97 10.45
CA ALA A 280 -19.15 -15.60 11.29
C ALA A 280 -17.84 -15.76 10.52
N VAL A 281 -16.72 -15.70 11.25
CA VAL A 281 -15.38 -15.95 10.71
C VAL A 281 -14.80 -17.18 11.39
N ILE A 282 -14.40 -18.16 10.59
CA ILE A 282 -13.83 -19.43 11.03
C ILE A 282 -12.45 -19.57 10.40
N GLU A 283 -11.42 -19.75 11.23
CA GLU A 283 -10.13 -20.23 10.76
C GLU A 283 -10.09 -21.74 10.89
N MET A 284 -9.86 -22.46 9.79
CA MET A 284 -9.83 -23.92 9.85
C MET A 284 -8.71 -24.44 10.76
N ALA A 285 -7.63 -23.65 10.94
CA ALA A 285 -6.50 -23.99 11.78
C ALA A 285 -6.87 -24.11 13.27
N GLU A 286 -7.88 -23.39 13.74
CA GLU A 286 -8.38 -23.47 15.13
C GLU A 286 -8.92 -24.87 15.47
N ALA A 287 -9.46 -25.59 14.49
CA ALA A 287 -9.96 -26.95 14.67
C ALA A 287 -9.02 -28.03 14.10
N ALA A 288 -8.37 -27.75 12.97
CA ALA A 288 -7.65 -28.75 12.17
C ALA A 288 -6.26 -28.25 11.72
N GLY A 289 -5.63 -27.39 12.53
CA GLY A 289 -4.34 -26.78 12.25
C GLY A 289 -3.13 -27.70 12.42
N ILE A 290 -2.06 -27.37 11.69
CA ILE A 290 -0.78 -28.09 11.67
C ILE A 290 -0.11 -28.14 13.05
N GLY A 291 -0.36 -27.14 13.91
CA GLY A 291 0.14 -27.11 15.29
C GLY A 291 -0.33 -28.27 16.17
N TYR A 292 -1.43 -28.94 15.81
CA TYR A 292 -1.90 -30.14 16.51
C TYR A 292 -1.26 -31.44 16.00
N SER A 293 -0.53 -31.40 14.89
CA SER A 293 0.00 -32.59 14.22
C SER A 293 1.47 -32.84 14.60
N PRO A 294 1.87 -34.10 14.84
CA PRO A 294 3.27 -34.46 14.93
C PRO A 294 3.96 -34.52 13.55
N CYS A 295 3.23 -34.22 12.46
CA CYS A 295 3.72 -34.23 11.07
C CYS A 295 4.36 -35.57 10.65
N THR A 296 3.83 -36.67 11.16
CA THR A 296 4.18 -38.03 10.73
C THR A 296 3.23 -38.51 9.64
N GLU A 297 3.66 -39.47 8.81
CA GLU A 297 2.83 -40.02 7.73
C GLU A 297 1.49 -40.58 8.25
N SER A 298 1.52 -41.36 9.34
CA SER A 298 0.31 -41.89 9.95
C SER A 298 -0.64 -40.79 10.43
N ALA A 299 -0.13 -39.68 10.95
CA ALA A 299 -0.96 -38.54 11.34
C ALA A 299 -1.53 -37.83 10.11
N ALA A 300 -0.73 -37.61 9.07
CA ALA A 300 -1.15 -36.96 7.83
C ALA A 300 -2.25 -37.74 7.09
N LEU A 301 -2.22 -39.07 7.16
CA LEU A 301 -3.23 -39.96 6.57
C LEU A 301 -4.53 -40.01 7.38
N ALA A 302 -4.46 -39.87 8.70
CA ALA A 302 -5.61 -39.97 9.60
C ALA A 302 -6.27 -38.61 9.90
N ALA A 303 -5.58 -37.50 9.67
CA ALA A 303 -6.03 -36.17 10.05
C ALA A 303 -7.35 -35.79 9.38
N THR A 304 -8.35 -35.37 10.18
CA THR A 304 -9.71 -35.05 9.73
C THR A 304 -10.09 -33.58 9.90
N THR A 305 -10.95 -33.08 9.00
CA THR A 305 -11.55 -31.74 9.06
C THR A 305 -12.87 -31.68 9.84
N TYR A 306 -13.25 -32.75 10.55
CA TYR A 306 -14.55 -32.86 11.23
C TYR A 306 -14.90 -31.67 12.14
N GLY A 307 -13.94 -31.19 12.95
CA GLY A 307 -14.17 -30.04 13.82
C GLY A 307 -14.47 -28.73 13.08
N VAL A 308 -14.00 -28.58 11.84
CA VAL A 308 -14.35 -27.42 10.99
C VAL A 308 -15.85 -27.43 10.67
N GLY A 309 -16.42 -28.61 10.37
CA GLY A 309 -17.87 -28.74 10.16
C GLY A 309 -18.67 -28.49 11.44
N GLU A 310 -18.15 -28.88 12.61
CA GLU A 310 -18.78 -28.52 13.90
C GLU A 310 -18.81 -27.01 14.14
N LEU A 311 -17.73 -26.28 13.77
CA LEU A 311 -17.70 -24.81 13.82
C LEU A 311 -18.74 -24.19 12.88
N MET A 312 -18.83 -24.70 11.64
CA MET A 312 -19.81 -24.22 10.66
C MET A 312 -21.24 -24.41 11.14
N LEU A 313 -21.60 -25.60 11.65
CA LEU A 313 -22.93 -25.84 12.22
C LEU A 313 -23.24 -24.91 13.38
N ARG A 314 -22.25 -24.68 14.26
CA ARG A 314 -22.43 -23.78 15.39
C ARG A 314 -22.69 -22.36 14.93
N ALA A 315 -21.92 -21.84 13.98
CA ALA A 315 -22.10 -20.51 13.42
C ALA A 315 -23.52 -20.33 12.83
N VAL A 316 -23.99 -21.29 12.02
CA VAL A 316 -25.35 -21.27 11.45
C VAL A 316 -26.41 -21.33 12.55
N HIS A 317 -26.26 -22.20 13.55
CA HIS A 317 -27.19 -22.27 14.69
C HIS A 317 -27.23 -21.00 15.54
N THR A 318 -26.15 -20.23 15.58
CA THR A 318 -26.09 -18.91 16.22
C THR A 318 -26.71 -17.81 15.35
N GLY A 319 -27.16 -18.13 14.13
CA GLY A 319 -27.88 -17.23 13.24
C GLY A 319 -27.03 -16.62 12.12
N ALA A 320 -25.79 -17.07 11.92
CA ALA A 320 -24.95 -16.58 10.84
C ALA A 320 -25.51 -16.99 9.48
N LYS A 321 -25.76 -15.99 8.62
CA LYS A 321 -26.16 -16.15 7.21
C LYS A 321 -24.97 -16.13 6.26
N THR A 322 -23.83 -15.59 6.70
CA THR A 322 -22.58 -15.61 5.93
C THR A 322 -21.46 -16.21 6.76
N LEU A 323 -20.76 -17.22 6.21
CA LEU A 323 -19.60 -17.85 6.82
C LEU A 323 -18.34 -17.47 6.02
N TYR A 324 -17.41 -16.77 6.65
CA TYR A 324 -16.07 -16.53 6.13
C TYR A 324 -15.14 -17.62 6.66
N ILE A 325 -14.49 -18.38 5.77
CA ILE A 325 -13.66 -19.53 6.15
C ILE A 325 -12.24 -19.34 5.64
N GLY A 326 -11.30 -19.17 6.57
CA GLY A 326 -9.87 -19.14 6.31
C GLY A 326 -9.28 -20.54 6.20
N LEU A 327 -8.49 -20.78 5.15
CA LEU A 327 -7.92 -22.11 4.83
C LEU A 327 -6.42 -22.25 5.12
N GLY A 328 -5.80 -21.27 5.79
CA GLY A 328 -4.39 -21.33 6.16
C GLY A 328 -4.09 -22.42 7.21
N GLY A 329 -2.85 -22.94 7.20
CA GLY A 329 -2.30 -23.69 8.33
C GLY A 329 -2.85 -25.11 8.58
N SER A 330 -3.46 -25.78 7.61
CA SER A 330 -4.08 -27.11 7.81
C SER A 330 -3.11 -28.27 8.13
N ALA A 331 -3.51 -29.18 9.03
CA ALA A 331 -2.88 -30.50 9.24
C ALA A 331 -3.40 -31.59 8.29
N THR A 332 -4.53 -31.36 7.64
CA THR A 332 -5.37 -32.40 7.02
C THR A 332 -5.10 -32.57 5.53
N ASN A 333 -5.42 -33.76 5.01
CA ASN A 333 -5.40 -34.10 3.58
C ASN A 333 -6.64 -34.92 3.17
N ASP A 334 -7.72 -34.83 3.94
CA ASP A 334 -8.93 -35.64 3.79
C ASP A 334 -9.91 -35.14 2.72
N GLY A 335 -9.52 -34.18 1.89
CA GLY A 335 -10.41 -33.60 0.88
C GLY A 335 -11.61 -32.84 1.47
N GLY A 336 -11.58 -32.48 2.76
CA GLY A 336 -12.73 -31.90 3.45
C GLY A 336 -13.84 -32.91 3.78
N ALA A 337 -13.58 -34.22 3.63
CA ALA A 337 -14.55 -35.27 3.90
C ALA A 337 -15.06 -35.25 5.35
N GLY A 338 -14.18 -35.01 6.31
CA GLY A 338 -14.56 -34.90 7.72
C GLY A 338 -15.54 -33.75 7.97
N MET A 339 -15.28 -32.58 7.40
CA MET A 339 -16.16 -31.41 7.46
C MET A 339 -17.54 -31.73 6.87
N LEU A 340 -17.60 -32.38 5.70
CA LEU A 340 -18.86 -32.80 5.09
C LEU A 340 -19.63 -33.77 5.98
N GLN A 341 -18.97 -34.78 6.55
CA GLN A 341 -19.59 -35.73 7.47
C GLN A 341 -20.15 -35.04 8.73
N ALA A 342 -19.42 -34.07 9.29
CA ALA A 342 -19.87 -33.29 10.44
C ALA A 342 -21.12 -32.46 10.13
N LEU A 343 -21.22 -31.90 8.91
CA LEU A 343 -22.43 -31.22 8.43
C LEU A 343 -23.60 -32.19 8.14
N GLY A 344 -23.36 -33.50 8.14
CA GLY A 344 -24.37 -34.55 7.92
C GLY A 344 -24.35 -35.20 6.53
N ALA A 345 -23.45 -34.79 5.63
CA ALA A 345 -23.28 -35.46 4.34
C ALA A 345 -22.91 -36.93 4.53
N ARG A 346 -23.37 -37.79 3.62
CA ARG A 346 -23.09 -39.23 3.68
C ARG A 346 -21.99 -39.56 2.68
N LEU A 347 -20.81 -39.84 3.20
CA LEU A 347 -19.67 -40.31 2.43
C LEU A 347 -19.45 -41.77 2.82
N VAL A 348 -19.92 -42.69 1.97
CA VAL A 348 -20.03 -44.11 2.32
C VAL A 348 -19.23 -45.02 1.40
N ASP A 349 -18.84 -46.17 1.95
CA ASP A 349 -18.19 -47.27 1.23
C ASP A 349 -19.20 -48.15 0.45
N GLU A 350 -18.70 -49.21 -0.19
CA GLU A 350 -19.54 -50.16 -0.95
C GLU A 350 -20.57 -50.91 -0.07
N CYS A 351 -20.35 -50.97 1.25
CA CYS A 351 -21.28 -51.56 2.21
C CYS A 351 -22.35 -50.57 2.70
N GLY A 352 -22.26 -49.29 2.31
CA GLY A 352 -23.14 -48.22 2.77
C GLY A 352 -22.79 -47.68 4.17
N CYS A 353 -21.60 -48.03 4.70
CA CYS A 353 -21.07 -47.51 5.95
C CYS A 353 -20.29 -46.21 5.72
N ASN A 354 -20.35 -45.26 6.65
CA ASN A 354 -19.53 -44.05 6.56
C ASN A 354 -18.04 -44.41 6.51
N ILE A 355 -17.29 -43.75 5.62
CA ILE A 355 -15.84 -43.94 5.50
C ILE A 355 -15.13 -43.51 6.79
N ALA A 356 -13.97 -44.13 7.04
CA ALA A 356 -13.09 -43.75 8.13
C ALA A 356 -12.58 -42.30 7.96
N PRO A 357 -12.20 -41.60 9.05
CA PRO A 357 -11.63 -40.27 8.95
C PRO A 357 -10.28 -40.24 8.21
N GLY A 358 -9.96 -39.09 7.60
CA GLY A 358 -8.66 -38.83 7.00
C GLY A 358 -8.56 -39.22 5.52
N LEU A 359 -7.40 -38.93 4.93
CA LEU A 359 -7.08 -39.30 3.54
C LEU A 359 -7.19 -40.80 3.30
N ALA A 360 -6.83 -41.62 4.30
CA ALA A 360 -6.94 -43.07 4.20
C ALA A 360 -8.39 -43.56 4.00
N GLY A 361 -9.38 -42.83 4.52
CA GLY A 361 -10.79 -43.15 4.30
C GLY A 361 -11.24 -42.97 2.85
N LEU A 362 -10.58 -42.07 2.10
CA LEU A 362 -10.90 -41.83 0.69
C LEU A 362 -10.54 -43.00 -0.23
N GLU A 363 -9.74 -43.97 0.24
CA GLU A 363 -9.49 -45.20 -0.52
C GLU A 363 -10.79 -45.99 -0.74
N GLN A 364 -11.72 -45.94 0.22
CA GLN A 364 -12.90 -46.80 0.26
C GLN A 364 -14.20 -46.06 -0.13
N VAL A 365 -14.14 -44.76 -0.43
CA VAL A 365 -15.34 -43.98 -0.73
C VAL A 365 -15.96 -44.42 -2.06
N ALA A 366 -17.23 -44.82 -1.99
CA ALA A 366 -18.00 -45.32 -3.13
C ALA A 366 -19.09 -44.33 -3.57
N SER A 367 -19.67 -43.57 -2.64
CA SER A 367 -20.68 -42.56 -2.96
C SER A 367 -20.67 -41.37 -1.99
N VAL A 368 -21.16 -40.23 -2.46
CA VAL A 368 -21.26 -38.98 -1.69
C VAL A 368 -22.66 -38.39 -1.87
N ASP A 369 -23.37 -38.14 -0.78
CA ASP A 369 -24.64 -37.40 -0.75
C ASP A 369 -24.49 -36.12 0.08
N LEU A 370 -24.63 -34.98 -0.58
CA LEU A 370 -24.48 -33.64 0.01
C LEU A 370 -25.80 -33.06 0.53
N ALA A 371 -26.95 -33.66 0.20
CA ALA A 371 -28.25 -33.06 0.50
C ALA A 371 -28.45 -32.76 2.00
N PRO A 372 -28.10 -33.67 2.94
CA PRO A 372 -28.25 -33.37 4.37
C PRO A 372 -27.37 -32.20 4.83
N ALA A 373 -26.14 -32.10 4.32
CA ALA A 373 -25.24 -30.99 4.66
C ALA A 373 -25.74 -29.64 4.15
N LEU A 374 -26.26 -29.61 2.91
CA LEU A 374 -26.85 -28.40 2.34
C LEU A 374 -28.10 -27.95 3.10
N GLN A 375 -28.91 -28.89 3.58
CA GLN A 375 -30.07 -28.61 4.44
C GLN A 375 -29.64 -28.07 5.81
N ALA A 376 -28.59 -28.64 6.41
CA ALA A 376 -28.08 -28.20 7.69
C ALA A 376 -27.49 -26.77 7.65
N LEU A 377 -26.99 -26.34 6.50
CA LEU A 377 -26.50 -24.98 6.28
C LEU A 377 -27.61 -23.95 6.03
N ASP A 378 -28.86 -24.38 5.81
CA ASP A 378 -30.05 -23.54 5.63
C ASP A 378 -29.84 -22.35 4.65
N GLY A 379 -29.10 -22.58 3.57
CA GLY A 379 -28.81 -21.55 2.56
C GLY A 379 -27.81 -20.47 2.98
N ALA A 380 -27.07 -20.68 4.08
CA ALA A 380 -25.97 -19.80 4.48
C ALA A 380 -24.95 -19.64 3.35
N ARG A 381 -24.56 -18.40 3.10
CA ARG A 381 -23.54 -18.06 2.10
C ARG A 381 -22.16 -18.41 2.65
N ILE A 382 -21.37 -19.16 1.89
CA ILE A 382 -20.01 -19.53 2.29
C ILE A 382 -19.01 -18.77 1.42
N VAL A 383 -18.12 -18.03 2.06
CA VAL A 383 -17.02 -17.29 1.44
C VAL A 383 -15.71 -17.85 1.94
N VAL A 384 -14.93 -18.43 1.04
CA VAL A 384 -13.65 -19.05 1.35
C VAL A 384 -12.53 -18.08 1.05
N LEU A 385 -11.69 -17.83 2.05
CA LEU A 385 -10.54 -16.94 1.98
C LEU A 385 -9.32 -17.78 1.60
N SER A 386 -8.85 -17.63 0.36
CA SER A 386 -7.71 -18.37 -0.13
C SER A 386 -6.91 -17.60 -1.18
N ASP A 387 -5.61 -17.47 -0.95
CA ASP A 387 -4.66 -16.85 -1.88
C ASP A 387 -3.80 -17.89 -2.62
N VAL A 388 -4.19 -19.17 -2.61
CA VAL A 388 -3.54 -20.24 -3.40
C VAL A 388 -4.42 -20.69 -4.56
N GLU A 389 -3.80 -20.88 -5.72
CA GLU A 389 -4.51 -21.29 -6.96
C GLU A 389 -4.39 -22.80 -7.25
N ASN A 390 -3.82 -23.57 -6.33
CA ASN A 390 -3.59 -25.01 -6.52
C ASN A 390 -4.90 -25.78 -6.73
N PRO A 391 -5.01 -26.62 -7.78
CA PRO A 391 -6.16 -27.51 -7.97
C PRO A 391 -6.18 -28.64 -6.93
N LEU A 392 -7.23 -29.45 -6.92
CA LEU A 392 -7.35 -30.56 -5.96
C LEU A 392 -6.26 -31.62 -6.17
N VAL A 393 -5.98 -31.99 -7.42
CA VAL A 393 -5.16 -33.16 -7.80
C VAL A 393 -4.05 -32.83 -8.81
N GLY A 394 -3.14 -33.78 -9.00
CA GLY A 394 -2.08 -33.72 -10.02
C GLY A 394 -0.81 -33.02 -9.55
N ARG A 395 0.08 -32.68 -10.50
CA ARG A 395 1.44 -32.16 -10.18
C ARG A 395 1.46 -30.85 -9.39
N ARG A 396 0.40 -30.04 -9.52
CA ARG A 396 0.20 -28.81 -8.75
C ARG A 396 -0.89 -28.97 -7.68
N GLY A 397 -1.34 -30.20 -7.45
CA GLY A 397 -2.46 -30.54 -6.58
C GLY A 397 -2.13 -30.44 -5.11
N ALA A 398 -3.16 -30.64 -4.27
CA ALA A 398 -3.07 -30.48 -2.83
C ALA A 398 -1.96 -31.34 -2.20
N LEU A 399 -1.92 -32.64 -2.55
CA LEU A 399 -0.98 -33.59 -1.97
C LEU A 399 0.45 -33.36 -2.45
N ALA A 400 0.63 -33.10 -3.74
CA ALA A 400 1.95 -32.90 -4.33
C ALA A 400 2.65 -31.64 -3.81
N VAL A 401 1.90 -30.56 -3.55
CA VAL A 401 2.46 -29.27 -3.15
C VAL A 401 2.52 -29.11 -1.64
N PHE A 402 1.47 -29.54 -0.91
CA PHE A 402 1.34 -29.28 0.53
C PHE A 402 1.38 -30.56 1.39
N GLY A 403 1.48 -31.74 0.79
CA GLY A 403 1.49 -33.01 1.53
C GLY A 403 2.74 -33.18 2.39
N GLY A 404 3.91 -32.84 1.84
CA GLY A 404 5.22 -33.06 2.49
C GLY A 404 5.34 -32.33 3.83
N GLN A 405 4.97 -31.05 3.88
CA GLN A 405 4.99 -30.26 5.12
C GLN A 405 4.04 -30.80 6.21
N LYS A 406 3.03 -31.61 5.84
CA LYS A 406 2.08 -32.23 6.78
C LYS A 406 2.49 -33.63 7.22
N GLY A 407 3.55 -34.19 6.62
CA GLY A 407 4.09 -35.52 6.93
C GLY A 407 3.86 -36.60 5.87
N LEU A 408 3.24 -36.30 4.72
CA LEU A 408 3.13 -37.28 3.63
C LEU A 408 4.50 -37.51 2.98
N MET A 409 4.80 -38.76 2.65
CA MET A 409 6.03 -39.14 1.94
C MET A 409 5.94 -38.74 0.46
N THR A 410 6.19 -37.47 0.15
CA THR A 410 6.11 -36.93 -1.22
C THR A 410 7.24 -37.40 -2.15
N ASP A 411 8.34 -37.89 -1.58
CA ASP A 411 9.48 -38.41 -2.35
C ASP A 411 9.21 -39.82 -2.90
N ASP A 412 8.22 -40.52 -2.35
CA ASP A 412 7.73 -41.80 -2.87
C ASP A 412 6.65 -41.54 -3.93
N VAL A 413 7.06 -41.62 -5.20
CA VAL A 413 6.20 -41.37 -6.36
C VAL A 413 5.04 -42.36 -6.44
N GLU A 414 5.23 -43.61 -6.02
CA GLU A 414 4.17 -44.63 -6.09
C GLU A 414 3.13 -44.41 -4.99
N ALA A 415 3.58 -44.15 -3.76
CA ALA A 415 2.67 -43.82 -2.65
C ALA A 415 1.89 -42.53 -2.92
N LEU A 416 2.57 -41.46 -3.38
CA LEU A 416 1.92 -40.21 -3.74
C LEU A 416 0.92 -40.38 -4.88
N GLY A 417 1.28 -41.15 -5.92
CA GLY A 417 0.38 -41.46 -7.04
C GLY A 417 -0.88 -42.22 -6.61
N ARG A 418 -0.76 -43.15 -5.65
CA ARG A 418 -1.91 -43.85 -5.06
C ARG A 418 -2.83 -42.90 -4.30
N HIS A 419 -2.26 -42.06 -3.43
CA HIS A 419 -3.04 -41.10 -2.63
C HIS A 419 -3.72 -40.04 -3.51
N ASP A 420 -3.04 -39.54 -4.55
CA ASP A 420 -3.64 -38.62 -5.54
C ASP A 420 -4.76 -39.32 -6.31
N GLY A 421 -4.62 -40.62 -6.61
CA GLY A 421 -5.67 -41.46 -7.19
C GLY A 421 -6.94 -41.52 -6.33
N TRP A 422 -6.81 -41.66 -5.01
CA TRP A 422 -7.96 -41.60 -4.08
C TRP A 422 -8.65 -40.23 -4.14
N MET A 423 -7.87 -39.15 -4.16
CA MET A 423 -8.38 -37.78 -4.27
C MET A 423 -9.09 -37.53 -5.62
N VAL A 424 -8.59 -38.12 -6.72
CA VAL A 424 -9.26 -38.08 -8.03
C VAL A 424 -10.61 -38.79 -7.98
N GLY A 425 -10.68 -39.98 -7.38
CA GLY A 425 -11.91 -40.74 -7.19
C GLY A 425 -12.95 -39.93 -6.41
N TYR A 426 -12.53 -39.42 -5.26
CA TYR A 426 -13.35 -38.56 -4.41
C TYR A 426 -13.85 -37.30 -5.14
N GLY A 427 -12.99 -36.59 -5.87
CA GLY A 427 -13.40 -35.39 -6.61
C GLY A 427 -14.44 -35.67 -7.71
N ARG A 428 -14.40 -36.85 -8.36
CA ARG A 428 -15.45 -37.26 -9.31
C ARG A 428 -16.79 -37.54 -8.63
N LEU A 429 -16.75 -38.10 -7.42
CA LEU A 429 -17.96 -38.31 -6.62
C LEU A 429 -18.55 -36.97 -6.17
N LEU A 430 -17.70 -35.99 -5.79
CA LEU A 430 -18.14 -34.62 -5.53
C LEU A 430 -18.82 -33.99 -6.75
N ASP A 431 -18.26 -34.13 -7.95
CA ASP A 431 -18.88 -33.61 -9.18
C ASP A 431 -20.29 -34.19 -9.40
N THR A 432 -20.44 -35.50 -9.16
CA THR A 432 -21.72 -36.20 -9.25
C THR A 432 -22.71 -35.65 -8.22
N ALA A 433 -22.29 -35.53 -6.96
CA ALA A 433 -23.13 -35.04 -5.88
C ALA A 433 -23.55 -33.57 -6.08
N ILE A 434 -22.68 -32.74 -6.64
CA ILE A 434 -23.00 -31.34 -7.02
C ILE A 434 -24.08 -31.31 -8.09
N ALA A 435 -23.98 -32.15 -9.12
CA ALA A 435 -24.97 -32.24 -10.18
C ALA A 435 -26.34 -32.67 -9.64
N GLU A 436 -26.37 -33.64 -8.73
CA GLU A 436 -27.58 -34.11 -8.07
C GLU A 436 -28.20 -33.03 -7.17
N ALA A 437 -27.40 -32.36 -6.33
CA ALA A 437 -27.88 -31.28 -5.47
C ALA A 437 -28.45 -30.09 -6.27
N ARG A 438 -27.86 -29.77 -7.43
CA ARG A 438 -28.42 -28.78 -8.36
C ARG A 438 -29.73 -29.24 -8.98
N ALA A 439 -29.84 -30.50 -9.39
CA ALA A 439 -31.08 -31.06 -9.93
C ALA A 439 -32.22 -31.06 -8.90
N GLN A 440 -31.89 -31.20 -7.61
CA GLN A 440 -32.83 -31.10 -6.49
C GLN A 440 -33.14 -29.65 -6.08
N GLY A 441 -32.48 -28.65 -6.67
CA GLY A 441 -32.67 -27.23 -6.34
C GLY A 441 -32.05 -26.79 -5.00
N LEU A 442 -31.20 -27.62 -4.40
CA LEU A 442 -30.50 -27.34 -3.14
C LEU A 442 -29.29 -26.42 -3.34
N LEU A 443 -28.67 -26.49 -4.53
CA LEU A 443 -27.60 -25.59 -4.95
C LEU A 443 -28.07 -24.68 -6.07
N ARG A 444 -27.92 -23.36 -5.88
CA ARG A 444 -28.16 -22.36 -6.92
C ARG A 444 -26.83 -21.82 -7.41
N ALA A 445 -26.63 -21.81 -8.73
CA ALA A 445 -25.52 -21.06 -9.30
C ALA A 445 -25.85 -19.56 -9.17
N PRO A 446 -24.97 -18.73 -8.58
CA PRO A 446 -25.15 -17.28 -8.61
C PRO A 446 -25.22 -16.80 -10.06
N GLU A 447 -26.08 -15.81 -10.34
CA GLU A 447 -26.15 -15.21 -11.68
C GLU A 447 -24.77 -14.65 -12.07
N GLY A 448 -24.21 -15.13 -13.18
CA GLY A 448 -22.89 -14.71 -13.67
C GLY A 448 -21.68 -15.44 -13.06
N ALA A 449 -21.88 -16.39 -12.14
CA ALA A 449 -20.77 -17.19 -11.61
C ALA A 449 -20.19 -18.13 -12.68
N ARG A 450 -18.86 -18.24 -12.74
CA ARG A 450 -18.18 -19.21 -13.61
C ARG A 450 -18.52 -20.61 -13.14
N THR A 451 -19.29 -21.34 -13.95
CA THR A 451 -19.51 -22.77 -13.72
C THR A 451 -18.28 -23.55 -14.20
N PHE A 452 -17.66 -24.30 -13.31
CA PHE A 452 -16.59 -25.23 -13.64
C PHE A 452 -17.18 -26.60 -13.98
N GLY A 453 -16.52 -27.32 -14.90
CA GLY A 453 -16.94 -28.67 -15.31
C GLY A 453 -16.59 -29.76 -14.29
N SER A 454 -15.55 -29.54 -13.48
CA SER A 454 -15.12 -30.47 -12.42
C SER A 454 -14.39 -29.73 -11.31
N VAL A 455 -14.65 -30.07 -10.04
CA VAL A 455 -13.94 -29.53 -8.87
C VAL A 455 -12.45 -29.88 -8.88
N LEU A 456 -12.06 -30.96 -9.57
CA LEU A 456 -10.69 -31.46 -9.61
C LEU A 456 -9.67 -30.40 -10.06
N GLY A 457 -10.07 -29.54 -11.01
CA GLY A 457 -9.20 -28.55 -11.65
C GLY A 457 -9.47 -27.11 -11.27
N VAL A 458 -10.41 -26.84 -10.35
CA VAL A 458 -10.74 -25.46 -9.97
C VAL A 458 -9.54 -24.86 -9.21
N PRO A 459 -9.04 -23.68 -9.63
CA PRO A 459 -8.01 -22.99 -8.87
C PRO A 459 -8.45 -22.73 -7.43
N GLY A 460 -7.64 -23.15 -6.46
CA GLY A 460 -7.95 -23.06 -5.02
C GLY A 460 -8.69 -24.26 -4.44
N ALA A 461 -9.16 -25.22 -5.26
CA ALA A 461 -9.80 -26.44 -4.75
C ALA A 461 -8.85 -27.30 -3.91
N GLY A 462 -7.54 -27.23 -4.14
CA GLY A 462 -6.53 -27.94 -3.35
C GLY A 462 -6.19 -27.29 -2.01
N ALA A 463 -6.72 -26.10 -1.72
CA ALA A 463 -6.45 -25.40 -0.47
C ALA A 463 -6.83 -26.29 0.74
N ALA A 464 -6.02 -26.20 1.81
CA ALA A 464 -6.19 -26.97 3.03
C ALA A 464 -6.38 -28.49 2.83
N GLY A 465 -5.61 -29.10 1.92
CA GLY A 465 -5.66 -30.55 1.70
C GLY A 465 -6.93 -31.02 0.98
N GLY A 466 -7.52 -30.15 0.17
CA GLY A 466 -8.75 -30.42 -0.57
C GLY A 466 -10.04 -29.97 0.12
N LEU A 467 -9.96 -29.36 1.31
CA LEU A 467 -11.10 -28.72 1.96
C LEU A 467 -11.75 -27.64 1.07
N GLY A 468 -10.94 -26.93 0.27
CA GLY A 468 -11.46 -26.00 -0.74
C GLY A 468 -12.42 -26.66 -1.74
N ALA A 469 -12.13 -27.88 -2.20
CA ALA A 469 -13.01 -28.62 -3.11
C ALA A 469 -14.34 -29.02 -2.44
N ALA A 470 -14.31 -29.45 -1.18
CA ALA A 470 -15.53 -29.76 -0.44
C ALA A 470 -16.41 -28.52 -0.20
N LEU A 471 -15.81 -27.37 0.13
CA LEU A 471 -16.53 -26.11 0.29
C LEU A 471 -17.14 -25.64 -1.04
N LEU A 472 -16.41 -25.77 -2.15
CA LEU A 472 -16.94 -25.54 -3.49
C LEU A 472 -18.13 -26.48 -3.81
N ALA A 473 -18.06 -27.73 -3.34
CA ALA A 473 -19.16 -28.68 -3.51
C ALA A 473 -20.42 -28.28 -2.71
N LEU A 474 -20.26 -27.52 -1.63
CA LEU A 474 -21.35 -26.88 -0.88
C LEU A 474 -21.80 -25.53 -1.48
N GLY A 475 -21.25 -25.12 -2.63
CA GLY A 475 -21.62 -23.88 -3.30
C GLY A 475 -20.87 -22.64 -2.82
N ALA A 476 -19.73 -22.80 -2.13
CA ALA A 476 -18.95 -21.68 -1.63
C ALA A 476 -18.33 -20.82 -2.75
N GLU A 477 -18.10 -19.55 -2.43
CA GLU A 477 -17.35 -18.61 -3.27
C GLU A 477 -15.89 -18.55 -2.81
N LEU A 478 -14.95 -18.86 -3.70
CA LEU A 478 -13.53 -18.56 -3.46
C LEU A 478 -13.25 -17.09 -3.72
N ARG A 479 -12.68 -16.41 -2.73
CA ARG A 479 -12.24 -15.01 -2.82
C ARG A 479 -10.80 -14.88 -2.34
N SER A 480 -10.12 -13.85 -2.83
CA SER A 480 -8.82 -13.46 -2.26
C SER A 480 -9.00 -13.14 -0.79
N GLY A 481 -8.14 -13.72 0.04
CA GLY A 481 -8.21 -13.59 1.48
C GLY A 481 -7.94 -12.15 1.88
N VAL A 482 -6.82 -11.58 1.44
CA VAL A 482 -6.48 -10.17 1.73
C VAL A 482 -7.58 -9.18 1.31
N GLU A 483 -8.14 -9.29 0.10
CA GLU A 483 -9.15 -8.32 -0.34
C GLU A 483 -10.41 -8.41 0.52
N THR A 484 -10.84 -9.63 0.87
CA THR A 484 -12.02 -9.81 1.71
C THR A 484 -11.77 -9.35 3.14
N VAL A 485 -10.58 -9.60 3.70
CA VAL A 485 -10.20 -9.10 5.03
C VAL A 485 -10.18 -7.57 5.05
N LEU A 486 -9.61 -6.93 4.03
CA LEU A 486 -9.59 -5.47 3.91
C LEU A 486 -11.00 -4.86 3.80
N ASP A 487 -11.98 -5.59 3.23
CA ASP A 487 -13.39 -5.20 3.26
C ASP A 487 -13.96 -5.31 4.68
N LEU A 488 -13.74 -6.45 5.36
CA LEU A 488 -14.28 -6.72 6.70
C LEU A 488 -13.75 -5.73 7.75
N ILE A 489 -12.50 -5.29 7.65
CA ILE A 489 -11.90 -4.34 8.60
C ILE A 489 -12.12 -2.87 8.21
N GLY A 490 -12.90 -2.59 7.17
CA GLY A 490 -13.21 -1.23 6.75
C GLY A 490 -11.98 -0.41 6.32
N PHE A 491 -10.97 -1.03 5.71
CA PHE A 491 -9.70 -0.39 5.37
C PHE A 491 -9.86 0.89 4.53
N ASP A 492 -10.78 0.84 3.56
CA ASP A 492 -11.03 1.93 2.61
C ASP A 492 -11.56 3.21 3.25
N GLU A 493 -12.19 3.12 4.43
CA GLU A 493 -12.65 4.28 5.19
C GLU A 493 -11.48 4.94 5.93
N HIS A 494 -10.61 4.12 6.52
CA HIS A 494 -9.47 4.57 7.31
C HIS A 494 -8.35 5.16 6.46
N VAL A 495 -8.14 4.67 5.24
CA VAL A 495 -7.02 5.09 4.38
C VAL A 495 -7.24 6.46 3.72
N ARG A 496 -8.46 6.98 3.65
CA ARG A 496 -8.78 8.22 2.91
C ARG A 496 -8.03 9.44 3.43
N ASP A 497 -7.90 9.56 4.75
CA ASP A 497 -7.45 10.78 5.40
C ASP A 497 -6.04 10.65 6.01
N VAL A 498 -5.26 9.64 5.59
CA VAL A 498 -3.88 9.49 6.04
C VAL A 498 -2.87 10.14 5.10
N ASP A 499 -1.70 10.46 5.66
CA ASP A 499 -0.52 10.92 4.92
C ASP A 499 0.33 9.75 4.41
N LEU A 500 0.36 8.64 5.15
CA LEU A 500 1.22 7.49 4.91
C LEU A 500 0.53 6.19 5.35
N VAL A 501 0.67 5.14 4.54
CA VAL A 501 0.31 3.77 4.91
C VAL A 501 1.59 2.97 5.14
N ILE A 502 1.67 2.26 6.26
CA ILE A 502 2.75 1.31 6.54
C ILE A 502 2.14 -0.09 6.62
N THR A 503 2.66 -1.00 5.80
CA THR A 503 2.31 -2.42 5.82
C THR A 503 3.55 -3.26 6.04
N GLY A 504 3.43 -4.58 6.05
CA GLY A 504 4.57 -5.45 6.29
C GLY A 504 4.19 -6.92 6.40
N GLU A 505 5.21 -7.77 6.30
CA GLU A 505 5.12 -9.21 6.52
C GLU A 505 6.51 -9.78 6.84
N GLY A 506 6.58 -11.04 7.26
CA GLY A 506 7.86 -11.68 7.61
C GLY A 506 8.87 -11.80 6.46
N ASN A 507 8.42 -12.04 5.23
CA ASN A 507 9.30 -12.09 4.06
C ASN A 507 8.58 -11.63 2.79
N MET A 508 9.21 -10.73 2.04
CA MET A 508 8.61 -10.16 0.83
C MET A 508 9.32 -10.65 -0.45
N ASP A 509 8.57 -11.33 -1.30
CA ASP A 509 9.07 -11.95 -2.53
C ASP A 509 8.05 -11.85 -3.69
N GLU A 510 8.30 -12.55 -4.79
CA GLU A 510 7.40 -12.58 -5.95
C GLU A 510 6.02 -13.19 -5.60
N GLN A 511 5.93 -14.07 -4.60
CA GLN A 511 4.64 -14.58 -4.14
C GLN A 511 3.86 -13.50 -3.40
N SER A 512 4.55 -12.60 -2.68
CA SER A 512 3.91 -11.42 -2.10
C SER A 512 3.28 -10.55 -3.19
N ALA A 513 3.98 -10.34 -4.30
CA ALA A 513 3.48 -9.65 -5.50
C ALA A 513 2.26 -10.34 -6.14
N ALA A 514 2.10 -11.66 -5.93
CA ALA A 514 0.98 -12.45 -6.45
C ALA A 514 -0.33 -12.27 -5.68
N GLY A 515 -0.36 -11.45 -4.62
CA GLY A 515 -1.62 -11.04 -3.97
C GLY A 515 -1.71 -11.28 -2.47
N LYS A 516 -0.58 -11.24 -1.74
CA LYS A 516 -0.59 -11.32 -0.27
C LYS A 516 -0.98 -9.98 0.38
N ALA A 517 -1.13 -10.02 1.70
CA ALA A 517 -1.49 -8.92 2.58
C ALA A 517 -0.88 -7.54 2.20
N PRO A 518 0.46 -7.36 2.11
CA PRO A 518 1.05 -6.06 1.82
C PRO A 518 0.65 -5.47 0.47
N VAL A 519 0.50 -6.32 -0.54
CA VAL A 519 0.16 -5.90 -1.90
C VAL A 519 -1.32 -5.55 -2.04
N GLY A 520 -2.20 -6.26 -1.31
CA GLY A 520 -3.61 -5.87 -1.21
C GLY A 520 -3.76 -4.49 -0.58
N VAL A 521 -3.06 -4.23 0.54
CA VAL A 521 -3.02 -2.91 1.20
C VAL A 521 -2.53 -1.85 0.23
N ALA A 522 -1.40 -2.10 -0.44
CA ALA A 522 -0.80 -1.16 -1.36
C ALA A 522 -1.77 -0.78 -2.49
N ARG A 523 -2.38 -1.79 -3.11
CA ARG A 523 -3.36 -1.60 -4.20
C ARG A 523 -4.54 -0.73 -3.76
N ARG A 524 -5.08 -0.95 -2.56
CA ARG A 524 -6.21 -0.16 -2.03
C ARG A 524 -5.77 1.26 -1.67
N ALA A 525 -4.64 1.42 -1.00
CA ALA A 525 -4.08 2.72 -0.67
C ALA A 525 -3.81 3.59 -1.91
N LYS A 526 -3.34 2.99 -3.01
CA LYS A 526 -3.09 3.68 -4.28
C LYS A 526 -4.35 4.21 -4.95
N ARG A 527 -5.53 3.61 -4.74
CA ARG A 527 -6.81 4.17 -5.22
C ARG A 527 -7.09 5.56 -4.63
N TYR A 528 -6.52 5.85 -3.46
CA TYR A 528 -6.63 7.12 -2.76
C TYR A 528 -5.35 7.98 -2.87
N GLY A 529 -4.41 7.61 -3.75
CA GLY A 529 -3.17 8.33 -3.98
C GLY A 529 -2.22 8.34 -2.77
N LYS A 530 -2.33 7.35 -1.86
CA LYS A 530 -1.51 7.30 -0.66
C LYS A 530 -0.17 6.63 -0.90
N PRO A 531 0.92 7.14 -0.31
CA PRO A 531 2.20 6.46 -0.31
C PRO A 531 2.17 5.27 0.66
N VAL A 532 2.89 4.21 0.31
CA VAL A 532 2.87 2.90 0.97
C VAL A 532 4.30 2.44 1.19
N VAL A 533 4.66 2.22 2.45
CA VAL A 533 5.95 1.65 2.84
C VAL A 533 5.71 0.26 3.43
N ALA A 534 6.50 -0.73 3.01
CA ALA A 534 6.48 -2.07 3.58
C ALA A 534 7.68 -2.29 4.49
N VAL A 535 7.44 -2.60 5.77
CA VAL A 535 8.49 -3.08 6.69
C VAL A 535 8.50 -4.60 6.70
N VAL A 536 9.65 -5.23 6.47
CA VAL A 536 9.70 -6.67 6.19
C VAL A 536 10.81 -7.37 6.97
N GLY A 537 10.58 -8.62 7.39
CA GLY A 537 11.62 -9.42 8.06
C GLY A 537 12.80 -9.72 7.14
N GLY A 538 12.47 -10.15 5.92
CA GLY A 538 13.39 -10.37 4.80
C GLY A 538 12.77 -9.95 3.48
N ARG A 539 13.59 -9.93 2.42
CA ARG A 539 13.12 -9.69 1.06
C ARG A 539 13.92 -10.49 0.03
N ALA A 540 13.31 -10.75 -1.11
CA ALA A 540 14.00 -11.24 -2.29
C ALA A 540 14.94 -10.16 -2.86
N ASP A 541 15.91 -10.60 -3.67
CA ASP A 541 16.87 -9.71 -4.34
C ASP A 541 16.16 -8.76 -5.32
N ASN A 542 15.23 -9.31 -6.13
CA ASN A 542 14.40 -8.57 -7.06
C ASN A 542 13.01 -8.30 -6.48
N LEU A 543 12.59 -7.03 -6.52
CA LEU A 543 11.28 -6.55 -6.05
C LEU A 543 10.49 -5.79 -7.13
N ASP A 544 10.87 -5.85 -8.41
CA ASP A 544 10.21 -5.10 -9.49
C ASP A 544 8.70 -5.37 -9.50
N ALA A 545 8.29 -6.64 -9.44
CA ALA A 545 6.89 -7.03 -9.38
C ALA A 545 6.16 -6.49 -8.15
N VAL A 546 6.84 -6.28 -7.03
CA VAL A 546 6.25 -5.70 -5.81
C VAL A 546 6.03 -4.19 -5.99
N TYR A 547 7.01 -3.47 -6.55
CA TYR A 547 6.89 -2.05 -6.82
C TYR A 547 5.82 -1.75 -7.87
N GLU A 548 5.72 -2.56 -8.93
CA GLU A 548 4.65 -2.48 -9.94
C GLU A 548 3.24 -2.64 -9.35
N ARG A 549 3.13 -3.30 -8.18
CA ARG A 549 1.86 -3.50 -7.46
C ARG A 549 1.52 -2.37 -6.49
N GLY A 550 2.36 -1.35 -6.39
CA GLY A 550 2.06 -0.10 -5.69
C GLY A 550 2.70 0.07 -4.32
N ILE A 551 3.63 -0.78 -3.92
CA ILE A 551 4.51 -0.47 -2.76
C ILE A 551 5.54 0.57 -3.25
N ASP A 552 5.79 1.64 -2.49
CA ASP A 552 6.75 2.68 -2.89
C ASP A 552 8.15 2.45 -2.30
N LEU A 553 8.23 1.79 -1.16
CA LEU A 553 9.48 1.53 -0.45
C LEU A 553 9.36 0.24 0.36
N VAL A 554 10.40 -0.59 0.31
CA VAL A 554 10.51 -1.82 1.11
C VAL A 554 11.72 -1.69 2.04
N LEU A 555 11.50 -1.82 3.34
CA LEU A 555 12.52 -1.68 4.38
C LEU A 555 12.67 -2.99 5.17
N PRO A 556 13.77 -3.74 4.96
CA PRO A 556 14.13 -4.84 5.85
C PRO A 556 14.37 -4.35 7.28
N VAL A 557 13.81 -5.04 8.27
CA VAL A 557 13.83 -4.57 9.67
C VAL A 557 15.14 -4.87 10.42
N CYS A 558 15.92 -5.83 9.94
CA CYS A 558 17.17 -6.26 10.59
C CYS A 558 18.19 -5.11 10.68
N ARG A 559 18.44 -4.61 11.90
CA ARG A 559 19.31 -3.44 12.16
C ARG A 559 20.80 -3.71 12.01
N LYS A 560 21.20 -4.98 12.12
CA LYS A 560 22.58 -5.46 12.07
C LYS A 560 22.62 -6.92 11.62
N PRO A 561 23.77 -7.44 11.16
CA PRO A 561 23.91 -8.88 10.95
C PRO A 561 23.55 -9.66 12.22
N MET A 562 22.61 -10.59 12.10
CA MET A 562 22.15 -11.44 13.20
C MET A 562 21.72 -12.82 12.69
N PRO A 563 21.90 -13.89 13.49
CA PRO A 563 21.38 -15.21 13.18
C PRO A 563 19.84 -15.22 13.06
N LEU A 564 19.28 -16.14 12.25
CA LEU A 564 17.83 -16.21 12.02
C LEU A 564 17.03 -16.45 13.32
N ASN A 565 17.51 -17.31 14.22
CA ASN A 565 16.85 -17.56 15.49
C ASN A 565 16.81 -16.31 16.39
N GLN A 566 17.81 -15.44 16.27
CA GLN A 566 17.81 -14.15 16.96
C GLN A 566 16.87 -13.15 16.26
N ALA A 567 16.85 -13.12 14.92
CA ALA A 567 15.93 -12.27 14.18
C ALA A 567 14.45 -12.61 14.40
N LEU A 568 14.15 -13.89 14.65
CA LEU A 568 12.82 -14.38 14.98
C LEU A 568 12.47 -14.23 16.47
N ASP A 569 13.43 -13.96 17.35
CA ASP A 569 13.15 -13.70 18.76
C ASP A 569 12.23 -12.47 18.88
N PRO A 570 11.09 -12.55 19.59
CA PRO A 570 10.13 -11.46 19.67
C PRO A 570 10.73 -10.14 20.18
N GLN A 571 11.68 -10.17 21.11
CA GLN A 571 12.27 -8.94 21.66
C GLN A 571 13.18 -8.26 20.64
N ASP A 572 14.01 -9.04 19.95
CA ASP A 572 14.88 -8.53 18.89
C ASP A 572 14.05 -8.06 17.67
N ALA A 573 12.98 -8.78 17.30
CA ALA A 573 12.05 -8.42 16.24
C ALA A 573 11.30 -7.10 16.54
N GLU A 574 10.74 -6.94 17.75
CA GLU A 574 10.10 -5.69 18.16
C GLU A 574 11.09 -4.51 18.12
N ALA A 575 12.30 -4.71 18.63
CA ALA A 575 13.32 -3.67 18.62
C ALA A 575 13.80 -3.30 17.19
N ASN A 576 13.82 -4.28 16.28
CA ASN A 576 14.07 -4.07 14.85
C ASN A 576 12.93 -3.26 14.19
N LEU A 577 11.68 -3.61 14.47
CA LEU A 577 10.48 -2.94 13.95
C LEU A 577 10.35 -1.49 14.42
N ILE A 578 10.73 -1.20 15.67
CA ILE A 578 10.80 0.19 16.16
C ILE A 578 11.75 1.03 15.30
N CYS A 579 12.97 0.55 15.01
CA CYS A 579 13.89 1.29 14.16
C CYS A 579 13.42 1.37 12.69
N ALA A 580 12.69 0.37 12.21
CA ALA A 580 12.06 0.43 10.89
C ALA A 580 10.96 1.50 10.82
N GLY A 581 10.17 1.68 11.90
CA GLY A 581 9.20 2.77 12.02
C GLY A 581 9.86 4.16 12.02
N GLU A 582 10.98 4.32 12.72
CA GLU A 582 11.80 5.54 12.66
C GLU A 582 12.28 5.82 11.25
N SER A 583 12.88 4.81 10.60
CA SER A 583 13.44 4.92 9.24
C SER A 583 12.36 5.25 8.22
N THR A 584 11.16 4.67 8.39
CA THR A 584 10.00 4.95 7.54
C THR A 584 9.58 6.42 7.63
N ALA A 585 9.47 6.96 8.84
CA ALA A 585 9.11 8.37 9.04
C ALA A 585 10.19 9.31 8.47
N GLN A 586 11.47 9.00 8.69
CA GLN A 586 12.58 9.77 8.10
C GLN A 586 12.57 9.73 6.56
N ALA A 587 12.37 8.55 5.97
CA ALA A 587 12.28 8.39 4.52
C ALA A 587 11.11 9.17 3.92
N TYR A 588 9.96 9.20 4.61
CA TYR A 588 8.81 9.98 4.18
C TYR A 588 9.11 11.49 4.17
N ASP A 589 9.78 12.02 5.19
CA ASP A 589 10.17 13.43 5.19
C ASP A 589 11.23 13.74 4.13
N LEU A 590 12.18 12.81 3.88
CA LEU A 590 13.18 12.95 2.82
C LEU A 590 12.53 13.06 1.43
N GLY A 591 11.49 12.26 1.14
CA GLY A 591 10.75 12.32 -0.12
C GLY A 591 9.87 13.57 -0.29
N ARG A 592 9.90 14.51 0.68
CA ARG A 592 9.16 15.77 0.65
C ARG A 592 10.05 17.01 0.59
N ILE A 593 11.36 16.83 0.76
CA ILE A 593 12.39 17.82 0.42
C ILE A 593 12.56 17.75 -1.10
#